data_AF-A0A7S0TXH7-F1
#
_entry.id   AF-A0A7S0TXH7-F1
#
_cell.length_a   1.000
_cell.length_b   1.000
_cell.length_c   1.000
_cell.angle_alpha   90.00
_cell.angle_beta   90.00
_cell.angle_gamma   90.00
#
_symmetry.space_group_name_H-M   'P 1'
#
loop_
_entity.id
_entity.type
_entity.pdbx_description
1 polymer ?
#
loop_
_entity_poly.entity_id
_entity_poly.type
_entity_poly.pdbx_seq_one_letter_code
_entity_poly.pdbx_strand_id
1 'polypeptide(L)'
;EVAQEDRVRLALNGIASHHAGLLPVWKNLVEECFQEGLIKVVTATETLAAGINMPARSTVITSLSKRTSDGINSLTSNELRQMSGRAGRRGKDTVGHAVMMRSRWEGAPEAFTIVIQEPDPLKSKFSPSYGMVLSLLSVRPMSECKEFVENSFGSFLAQREKERRLY
;
A
#
# COMPACT_ATOMS: atom_id res chain seq x y z
N GLU A 1 29.04 -4.29 -9.33
CA GLU A 1 28.93 -4.89 -10.68
C GLU A 1 28.13 -6.19 -10.68
N VAL A 2 28.51 -7.23 -9.91
CA VAL A 2 27.82 -8.55 -9.91
C VAL A 2 26.29 -8.47 -9.71
N ALA A 3 25.82 -7.70 -8.73
CA ALA A 3 24.38 -7.57 -8.46
C ALA A 3 23.58 -6.86 -9.57
N GLN A 4 24.26 -6.18 -10.50
CA GLN A 4 23.63 -5.43 -11.58
C GLN A 4 23.56 -6.28 -12.85
N GLU A 5 24.61 -7.07 -13.13
CA GLU A 5 24.60 -8.09 -14.19
C GLU A 5 23.49 -9.13 -13.97
N ASP A 6 23.30 -9.58 -12.72
CA ASP A 6 22.24 -10.53 -12.39
C ASP A 6 20.84 -9.97 -12.63
N ARG A 7 20.61 -8.67 -12.41
CA ARG A 7 19.30 -8.03 -12.64
C ARG A 7 18.96 -7.94 -14.11
N VAL A 8 19.93 -7.56 -14.95
CA VAL A 8 19.73 -7.52 -16.41
C VAL A 8 19.45 -8.92 -16.93
N ARG A 9 20.21 -9.93 -16.48
CA ARG A 9 19.98 -11.33 -16.85
C ARG A 9 18.57 -11.81 -16.46
N LEU A 10 18.10 -11.49 -15.26
CA LEU A 10 16.75 -11.84 -14.83
C LEU A 10 15.68 -11.14 -15.67
N ALA A 11 15.86 -9.85 -15.96
CA ALA A 11 14.92 -9.07 -16.76
C ALA A 11 14.81 -9.62 -18.20
N LEU A 12 15.93 -10.02 -18.80
CA LEU A 12 15.97 -10.70 -20.10
C LEU A 12 15.24 -12.05 -20.09
N ASN A 13 15.17 -12.71 -18.93
CA ASN A 13 14.38 -13.93 -18.72
C ASN A 13 12.92 -13.64 -18.31
N GLY A 14 12.47 -12.38 -18.37
CA GLY A 14 11.09 -11.97 -18.06
C GLY A 14 10.77 -11.91 -16.57
N ILE A 15 11.78 -11.80 -15.69
CA ILE A 15 11.63 -11.74 -14.24
C ILE A 15 12.29 -10.46 -13.70
N ALA A 16 11.60 -9.72 -12.84
CA ALA A 16 12.17 -8.54 -12.21
C ALA A 16 11.73 -8.37 -10.74
N SER A 17 12.42 -7.47 -10.04
CA SER A 17 12.01 -6.98 -8.72
C SER A 17 11.56 -5.52 -8.80
N HIS A 18 10.67 -5.13 -7.89
CA HIS A 18 10.18 -3.77 -7.72
C HIS A 18 10.08 -3.40 -6.25
N HIS A 19 10.99 -2.56 -5.77
CA HIS A 19 11.02 -2.11 -4.37
C HIS A 19 11.66 -0.71 -4.27
N ALA A 20 11.46 -0.06 -3.12
CA ALA A 20 11.93 1.31 -2.88
C ALA A 20 13.46 1.49 -3.00
N GLY A 21 14.23 0.43 -2.81
CA GLY A 21 15.69 0.43 -2.92
C GLY A 21 16.23 0.38 -4.37
N LEU A 22 15.37 0.37 -5.39
CA LEU A 22 15.77 0.42 -6.80
C LEU A 22 15.86 1.87 -7.31
N LEU A 23 16.80 2.09 -8.24
CA LEU A 23 16.92 3.36 -8.95
C LEU A 23 15.58 3.71 -9.65
N PRO A 24 15.14 4.98 -9.63
CA PRO A 24 13.91 5.40 -10.29
C PRO A 24 13.83 4.97 -11.76
N VAL A 25 14.93 5.14 -12.51
CA VAL A 25 15.01 4.74 -13.93
C VAL A 25 14.76 3.25 -14.11
N TRP A 26 15.29 2.40 -13.22
CA TRP A 26 15.08 0.96 -13.29
C TRP A 26 13.64 0.56 -12.98
N LYS A 27 13.00 1.24 -12.02
CA LYS A 27 11.58 1.00 -11.70
C LYS A 27 10.69 1.32 -12.91
N ASN A 28 10.91 2.45 -13.57
CA ASN A 28 10.17 2.84 -14.77
C ASN A 28 10.35 1.80 -15.89
N LEU A 29 11.58 1.35 -16.13
CA LEU A 29 11.87 0.31 -17.12
C LEU A 29 11.09 -0.98 -16.84
N VAL A 30 11.09 -1.45 -15.59
CA VAL A 30 10.36 -2.66 -15.18
C VAL A 30 8.85 -2.47 -15.37
N GLU A 31 8.31 -1.30 -15.03
CA GLU A 31 6.89 -0.97 -15.18
C GLU A 31 6.46 -0.99 -16.66
N GLU A 32 7.22 -0.33 -17.54
CA GLU A 32 6.97 -0.31 -18.99
C GLU A 32 7.05 -1.73 -19.58
N CYS A 33 8.14 -2.45 -19.30
CA CYS A 33 8.34 -3.81 -19.79
C CYS A 33 7.27 -4.78 -19.26
N PHE A 34 6.72 -4.58 -18.05
CA PHE A 34 5.62 -5.40 -17.55
C PHE A 34 4.29 -5.08 -18.23
N GLN A 35 4.00 -3.80 -18.49
CA GLN A 35 2.79 -3.38 -19.21
C GLN A 35 2.77 -3.89 -20.66
N GLU A 36 3.91 -3.89 -21.33
CA GLU A 36 4.11 -4.48 -22.66
C GLU A 36 4.11 -6.02 -22.62
N GLY A 37 4.24 -6.61 -21.43
CA GLY A 37 4.27 -8.05 -21.22
C GLY A 37 5.61 -8.70 -21.59
N LEU A 38 6.70 -7.95 -21.67
CA LEU A 38 8.06 -8.48 -21.79
C LEU A 38 8.51 -9.13 -20.47
N ILE A 39 8.15 -8.51 -19.34
CA ILE A 39 8.32 -9.10 -18.01
C ILE A 39 7.02 -9.79 -17.62
N LYS A 40 7.12 -11.07 -17.24
CA LYS A 40 5.97 -11.91 -16.87
C LYS A 40 5.80 -12.01 -15.35
N VAL A 41 6.90 -11.94 -14.60
CA VAL A 41 6.92 -12.08 -13.15
C VAL A 41 7.62 -10.90 -12.51
N VAL A 42 6.92 -10.21 -11.62
CA VAL A 42 7.51 -9.15 -10.79
C VAL A 42 7.34 -9.53 -9.33
N THR A 43 8.47 -9.54 -8.62
CA THR A 43 8.48 -9.62 -7.15
C THR A 43 8.46 -8.20 -6.61
N ALA A 44 7.59 -7.91 -5.65
CA ALA A 44 7.43 -6.54 -5.18
C ALA A 44 7.15 -6.42 -3.70
N THR A 45 7.55 -5.27 -3.13
CA THR A 45 7.16 -4.88 -1.78
C THR A 45 5.77 -4.23 -1.77
N GLU A 46 5.14 -4.17 -0.60
CA GLU A 46 3.80 -3.60 -0.38
C GLU A 46 3.58 -2.24 -1.06
N THR A 47 4.61 -1.39 -1.08
CA THR A 47 4.57 -0.05 -1.70
C THR A 47 4.14 -0.05 -3.17
N LEU A 48 4.38 -1.15 -3.91
CA LEU A 48 3.92 -1.27 -5.30
C LEU A 48 2.38 -1.24 -5.37
N ALA A 49 1.71 -1.92 -4.43
CA ALA A 49 0.25 -2.06 -4.44
C ALA A 49 -0.47 -0.72 -4.24
N ALA A 50 0.17 0.26 -3.61
CA ALA A 50 -0.43 1.55 -3.28
C ALA A 50 -0.31 2.62 -4.39
N GLY A 51 0.67 2.54 -5.31
CA GLY A 51 1.10 3.73 -6.06
C GLY A 51 1.20 3.63 -7.58
N ILE A 52 1.13 2.44 -8.19
CA ILE A 52 1.55 2.27 -9.60
C ILE A 52 0.46 1.60 -10.44
N ASN A 53 0.30 2.00 -11.71
CA ASN A 53 -0.66 1.42 -12.64
C ASN A 53 -0.10 0.17 -13.35
N MET A 54 0.14 -0.91 -12.59
CA MET A 54 0.70 -2.16 -13.11
C MET A 54 -0.21 -3.35 -12.77
N PRO A 55 -1.37 -3.52 -13.45
CA PRO A 55 -2.28 -4.64 -13.20
C PRO A 55 -1.72 -5.95 -13.74
N ALA A 56 -1.81 -7.01 -12.95
CA ALA A 56 -1.36 -8.36 -13.29
C ALA A 56 -2.56 -9.28 -13.54
N ARG A 57 -2.38 -10.38 -14.26
CA ARG A 57 -3.42 -11.43 -14.35
C ARG A 57 -3.67 -12.08 -12.99
N SER A 58 -2.59 -12.25 -12.23
CA SER A 58 -2.62 -12.91 -10.93
C SER A 58 -1.67 -12.22 -9.97
N THR A 59 -2.05 -12.20 -8.69
CA THR A 59 -1.21 -11.70 -7.59
C THR A 59 -0.93 -12.85 -6.63
N VAL A 60 0.31 -12.95 -6.16
CA VAL A 60 0.71 -13.92 -5.14
C VAL A 60 1.15 -13.16 -3.89
N ILE A 61 0.48 -13.40 -2.77
CA ILE A 61 0.81 -12.85 -1.45
C ILE A 61 1.61 -13.91 -0.70
N THR A 62 2.89 -13.62 -0.44
CA THR A 62 3.85 -14.60 0.07
C THR A 62 3.81 -14.77 1.59
N SER A 63 3.26 -13.81 2.33
CA SER A 63 3.10 -13.87 3.79
C SER A 63 1.90 -13.04 4.23
N LEU A 64 1.24 -13.45 5.31
CA LEU A 64 0.10 -12.76 5.91
C LEU A 64 0.50 -11.86 7.09
N SER A 65 1.80 -11.73 7.35
CA SER A 65 2.35 -10.79 8.31
C SER A 65 3.43 -9.93 7.69
N LYS A 66 3.64 -8.77 8.29
CA LYS A 66 4.68 -7.83 7.91
C LYS A 66 5.38 -7.27 9.13
N ARG A 67 6.63 -6.86 8.94
CA ARG A 67 7.37 -6.13 9.96
C ARG A 67 7.13 -4.64 9.81
N THR A 68 6.70 -4.03 10.89
CA THR A 68 6.45 -2.60 11.05
C THR A 68 7.39 -2.03 12.12
N SER A 69 7.34 -0.72 12.36
CA SER A 69 8.05 -0.08 13.48
C SER A 69 7.72 -0.72 14.83
N ASP A 70 6.48 -1.21 14.97
CA ASP A 70 5.92 -1.67 16.23
C ASP A 70 6.07 -3.20 16.41
N GLY A 71 6.74 -3.88 15.48
CA GLY A 71 6.96 -5.32 15.51
C GLY A 71 6.37 -6.04 14.30
N ILE A 72 6.15 -7.35 14.44
CA ILE A 72 5.52 -8.18 13.41
C ILE A 72 4.01 -8.14 13.65
N ASN A 73 3.28 -7.66 12.65
CA ASN A 73 1.83 -7.53 12.67
C ASN A 73 1.22 -8.29 11.50
N SER A 74 0.00 -8.80 11.67
CA SER A 74 -0.78 -9.33 10.56
C SER A 74 -1.11 -8.25 9.53
N LEU A 75 -1.27 -8.64 8.27
CA LEU A 75 -1.76 -7.75 7.23
C LEU A 75 -3.18 -7.27 7.55
N THR A 76 -3.44 -6.00 7.27
CA THR A 76 -4.79 -5.45 7.38
C THR A 76 -5.65 -5.84 6.17
N SER A 77 -6.98 -5.80 6.33
CA SER A 77 -7.92 -6.06 5.22
C SER A 77 -7.67 -5.10 4.05
N ASN A 78 -7.37 -3.84 4.35
CA ASN A 78 -7.05 -2.83 3.34
C ASN A 78 -5.78 -3.16 2.54
N GLU A 79 -4.71 -3.58 3.20
CA GLU A 79 -3.45 -3.95 2.54
C GLU A 79 -3.64 -5.18 1.65
N LEU A 80 -4.32 -6.19 2.17
CA LEU A 80 -4.65 -7.39 1.40
C LEU A 80 -5.49 -7.04 0.17
N ARG A 81 -6.49 -6.18 0.32
CA ARG A 81 -7.36 -5.73 -0.78
C ARG A 81 -6.60 -4.89 -1.81
N GLN A 82 -5.66 -4.04 -1.39
CA GLN A 82 -4.80 -3.28 -2.30
C GLN A 82 -3.90 -4.21 -3.13
N MET A 83 -3.30 -5.23 -2.51
CA MET A 83 -2.46 -6.20 -3.21
C MET A 83 -3.28 -7.09 -4.15
N SER A 84 -4.34 -7.73 -3.63
CA SER A 84 -5.22 -8.61 -4.43
C SER A 84 -5.97 -7.87 -5.54
N GLY A 85 -6.30 -6.59 -5.34
CA GLY A 85 -6.94 -5.73 -6.35
C GLY A 85 -6.07 -5.44 -7.58
N ARG A 86 -4.79 -5.83 -7.57
CA ARG A 86 -3.92 -5.81 -8.75
C ARG A 86 -4.15 -7.00 -9.68
N ALA A 87 -4.82 -8.04 -9.22
CA ALA A 87 -5.16 -9.20 -10.04
C ALA A 87 -6.39 -8.90 -10.92
N GLY A 88 -6.28 -9.27 -12.19
CA GLY A 88 -7.29 -9.04 -13.22
C GLY A 88 -7.02 -7.75 -14.00
N ARG A 89 -6.73 -7.87 -15.29
CA ARG A 89 -6.53 -6.73 -16.18
C ARG A 89 -7.84 -6.37 -16.88
N ARG A 90 -8.31 -5.14 -16.67
CA ARG A 90 -9.53 -4.62 -17.32
C ARG A 90 -9.44 -4.79 -18.84
N GLY A 91 -10.49 -5.38 -19.42
CA GLY A 91 -10.59 -5.64 -20.86
C GLY A 91 -9.70 -6.77 -21.40
N LYS A 92 -8.87 -7.41 -20.58
CA LYS A 92 -8.01 -8.54 -21.00
C LYS A 92 -8.34 -9.84 -20.27
N ASP A 93 -8.64 -9.78 -18.97
CA ASP A 93 -8.99 -10.95 -18.17
C ASP A 93 -10.46 -10.87 -17.72
N THR A 94 -11.16 -12.01 -17.74
CA THR A 94 -12.52 -12.15 -17.21
C THR A 94 -12.54 -12.26 -15.68
N VAL A 95 -11.49 -12.83 -15.11
CA VAL A 95 -11.32 -13.07 -13.68
C VAL A 95 -9.87 -12.78 -13.29
N GLY A 96 -9.67 -12.15 -12.13
CA GLY A 96 -8.37 -12.01 -11.49
C GLY A 96 -8.15 -13.08 -10.44
N HIS A 97 -6.92 -13.62 -10.35
CA HIS A 97 -6.58 -14.62 -9.33
C HIS A 97 -5.67 -14.03 -8.25
N ALA A 98 -6.10 -14.08 -6.99
CA ALA A 98 -5.26 -13.76 -5.84
C ALA A 98 -4.93 -15.06 -5.09
N VAL A 99 -3.64 -15.36 -4.93
CA VAL A 99 -3.15 -16.57 -4.27
C VAL A 99 -2.43 -16.17 -2.99
N MET A 100 -2.78 -16.80 -1.87
CA MET A 100 -2.11 -16.60 -0.58
C MET A 100 -1.29 -17.82 -0.26
N MET A 101 0.01 -17.62 0.01
CA MET A 101 0.91 -18.70 0.36
C MET A 101 0.78 -19.06 1.83
N ARG A 102 0.64 -20.36 2.11
CA ARG A 102 0.67 -20.89 3.48
C ARG A 102 2.10 -20.85 4.01
N SER A 103 2.27 -20.36 5.24
CA SER A 103 3.52 -20.47 5.99
C SER A 103 3.39 -21.51 7.13
N ARG A 104 4.46 -21.75 7.89
CA ARG A 104 4.41 -22.62 9.08
C ARG A 104 3.51 -22.04 10.19
N TRP A 105 3.36 -20.72 10.20
CA TRP A 105 2.72 -19.96 11.28
C TRP A 105 1.35 -19.42 10.88
N GLU A 106 1.06 -19.37 9.58
CA GLU A 106 -0.11 -18.73 8.99
C GLU A 106 -0.71 -19.65 7.92
N GLY A 107 -2.01 -19.91 8.02
CA GLY A 107 -2.72 -20.81 7.14
C GLY A 107 -4.03 -20.25 6.60
N ALA A 108 -4.88 -21.17 6.16
CA ALA A 108 -6.19 -20.83 5.60
C ALA A 108 -7.11 -20.09 6.60
N PRO A 109 -7.16 -20.41 7.91
CA PRO A 109 -8.02 -19.69 8.86
C PRO A 109 -7.65 -18.21 9.00
N GLU A 110 -6.36 -17.91 9.11
CA GLU A 110 -5.85 -16.53 9.21
C GLU A 110 -6.13 -15.77 7.92
N ALA A 111 -5.85 -16.39 6.77
CA ALA A 111 -6.17 -15.81 5.46
C ALA A 111 -7.66 -15.48 5.33
N PHE A 112 -8.53 -16.43 5.68
CA PHE A 112 -9.97 -16.28 5.59
C PHE A 112 -10.48 -15.14 6.47
N THR A 113 -9.91 -15.01 7.67
CA THR A 113 -10.26 -13.93 8.61
C THR A 113 -9.98 -12.56 7.99
N ILE A 114 -8.81 -12.36 7.38
CA ILE A 114 -8.43 -11.07 6.79
C ILE A 114 -9.28 -10.79 5.54
N VAL A 115 -9.61 -11.82 4.74
CA VAL A 115 -10.42 -11.66 3.52
C VAL A 115 -11.85 -11.22 3.82
N ILE A 116 -12.47 -11.77 4.85
CA ILE A 116 -13.89 -11.51 5.16
C ILE A 116 -14.09 -10.22 5.95
N GLN A 117 -13.04 -9.69 6.57
CA GLN A 117 -13.09 -8.45 7.32
C GLN A 117 -13.44 -7.26 6.43
N GLU A 118 -14.27 -6.36 6.98
CA GLU A 118 -14.54 -5.08 6.34
C GLU A 118 -13.27 -4.23 6.22
N PRO A 119 -13.17 -3.38 5.18
CA PRO A 119 -12.10 -2.40 5.07
C PRO A 119 -11.94 -1.56 6.34
N ASP A 120 -10.71 -1.38 6.80
CA ASP A 120 -10.46 -0.53 7.98
C ASP A 120 -10.95 0.89 7.72
N PRO A 121 -11.61 1.54 8.69
CA PRO A 121 -12.09 2.90 8.53
C PRO A 121 -10.91 3.87 8.35
N LEU A 122 -11.16 4.95 7.62
CA LEU A 122 -10.18 6.02 7.45
C LEU A 122 -9.87 6.66 8.82
N LYS A 123 -8.60 6.59 9.22
CA LYS A 123 -8.09 7.22 10.44
C LYS A 123 -7.35 8.50 10.08
N SER A 124 -7.59 9.57 10.82
CA SER A 124 -6.80 10.79 10.68
C SER A 124 -5.33 10.52 11.05
N LYS A 125 -4.41 11.00 10.21
CA LYS A 125 -2.98 11.06 10.49
C LYS A 125 -2.50 12.49 10.74
N PHE A 126 -3.44 13.42 10.92
CA PHE A 126 -3.13 14.82 11.21
C PHE A 126 -2.44 14.92 12.59
N SER A 127 -1.21 15.39 12.58
CA SER A 127 -0.42 15.67 13.78
C SER A 127 0.28 17.02 13.58
N PRO A 128 -0.04 18.04 14.39
CA PRO A 128 0.59 19.35 14.28
C PRO A 128 2.09 19.25 14.55
N SER A 129 2.92 19.61 13.58
CA SER A 129 4.37 19.72 13.75
C SER A 129 4.77 21.16 14.05
N TYR A 130 5.90 21.37 14.72
CA TYR A 130 6.42 22.72 14.99
C TYR A 130 6.54 23.57 13.71
N GLY A 131 7.07 22.98 12.62
CA GLY A 131 7.20 23.68 11.34
C GLY A 131 5.85 24.11 10.75
N MET A 132 4.82 23.27 10.87
CA MET A 132 3.46 23.62 10.44
C MET A 132 2.92 24.79 11.26
N VAL A 133 3.04 24.73 12.60
CA VAL A 133 2.55 25.78 13.50
C VAL A 133 3.22 27.12 13.20
N LEU A 134 4.55 27.13 13.07
CA LEU A 134 5.30 28.34 12.73
C LEU A 134 4.93 28.90 11.36
N SER A 135 4.72 28.03 10.36
CA SER A 135 4.30 28.44 9.01
C SER A 135 2.87 28.99 8.98
N LEU A 136 1.99 28.50 9.85
CA LEU A 136 0.63 29.03 9.97
C LEU A 136 0.64 30.41 10.64
N LEU A 137 1.37 30.55 11.75
CA LEU A 137 1.46 31.81 12.50
C LEU A 137 2.18 32.93 11.74
N SER A 138 3.05 32.59 10.77
CA SER A 138 3.74 33.60 9.95
C SER A 138 2.85 34.22 8.88
N VAL A 139 1.76 33.54 8.49
CA VAL A 139 0.88 33.97 7.38
C VAL A 139 -0.52 34.34 7.87
N ARG A 140 -0.97 33.79 9.00
CA ARG A 140 -2.33 33.94 9.50
C ARG A 140 -2.38 34.31 10.98
N PRO A 141 -3.42 35.06 11.42
CA PRO A 141 -3.63 35.34 12.84
C PRO A 141 -3.97 34.07 13.63
N MET A 142 -3.77 34.13 14.94
CA MET A 142 -3.93 32.98 15.84
C MET A 142 -5.33 32.36 15.80
N SER A 143 -6.37 33.19 15.62
CA SER A 143 -7.76 32.72 15.50
C SER A 143 -7.97 31.79 14.32
N GLU A 144 -7.47 32.16 13.14
CA GLU A 144 -7.56 31.34 11.91
C GLU A 144 -6.70 30.07 12.01
N CYS A 145 -5.55 30.14 12.67
CA CYS A 145 -4.71 28.97 12.91
C CYS A 145 -5.42 27.92 13.77
N LYS A 146 -6.16 28.38 14.78
CA LYS A 146 -6.97 27.51 15.64
C LYS A 146 -8.11 26.87 14.87
N GLU A 147 -8.84 27.67 14.09
CA GLU A 147 -9.93 27.19 13.24
C GLU A 147 -9.43 26.14 12.23
N PHE A 148 -8.24 26.31 11.66
CA PHE A 148 -7.63 25.31 10.76
C PHE A 148 -7.43 23.95 11.43
N VAL A 149 -6.97 23.93 12.70
CA VAL A 149 -6.80 22.69 13.47
C VAL A 149 -8.16 22.08 13.85
N GLU A 150 -9.13 22.92 14.20
CA GLU A 150 -10.50 22.50 14.51
C GLU A 150 -11.22 21.91 13.29
N ASN A 151 -10.93 22.40 12.08
CA ASN A 151 -11.44 21.86 10.82
C ASN A 151 -10.65 20.63 10.31
N SER A 152 -9.71 20.10 11.09
CA SER A 152 -8.99 18.89 10.71
C SER A 152 -9.89 17.65 10.73
N PHE A 153 -9.57 16.66 9.90
CA PHE A 153 -10.31 15.40 9.86
C PHE A 153 -10.31 14.66 11.21
N GLY A 154 -9.27 14.86 12.03
CA GLY A 154 -9.20 14.29 13.38
C GLY A 154 -10.27 14.88 14.31
N SER A 155 -10.39 16.21 14.32
CA SER A 155 -11.40 16.94 15.07
C SER A 155 -12.82 16.57 14.62
N PHE A 156 -13.04 16.47 13.31
CA PHE A 156 -14.31 16.04 12.73
C PHE A 156 -14.72 14.63 13.20
N LEU A 157 -13.80 13.66 13.14
CA LEU A 157 -14.07 12.28 13.60
C LEU A 157 -14.39 12.24 15.10
N ALA A 158 -13.67 12.99 15.92
CA ALA A 158 -13.89 13.06 17.37
C ALA A 158 -15.24 13.70 17.72
N GLN A 159 -15.66 14.74 16.99
CA GLN A 159 -16.98 15.36 17.14
C GLN A 159 -18.09 14.35 16.83
N ARG A 160 -17.99 13.66 15.68
CA ARG A 160 -18.99 12.69 15.23
C ARG A 160 -19.11 11.48 16.16
N GLU A 161 -18.01 11.06 16.78
CA GLU A 161 -18.03 9.97 17.76
C GLU A 161 -18.75 10.38 19.05
N LYS A 162 -18.57 11.62 19.52
CA LYS A 162 -19.32 12.15 20.67
C LYS A 162 -20.82 12.21 20.40
N GLU A 163 -21.21 12.71 19.23
CA GLU A 163 -22.61 12.76 18.80
C GLU A 163 -23.23 11.36 18.75
N ARG A 164 -22.51 10.36 18.23
CA ARG A 164 -22.99 8.97 18.18
C ARG A 164 -23.10 8.28 19.55
N ARG A 165 -22.46 8.80 20.60
CA ARG A 165 -22.57 8.27 21.98
C ARG A 165 -23.71 8.94 22.77
N LEU A 166 -24.25 10.06 22.28
CA LEU A 166 -25.34 10.81 22.90
C LEU A 166 -26.74 10.32 22.46
N TYR A 167 -26.80 9.47 21.44
CA TYR A 167 -27.99 8.77 20.95
C TYR A 167 -27.83 7.26 21.09
#